data_AF-A0A373RSS9-F1
#
_entry.id   AF-A0A373RSS9-F1
#
_cell.length_a   1.000
_cell.length_b   1.000
_cell.length_c   1.000
_cell.angle_alpha   90.00
_cell.angle_beta   90.00
_cell.angle_gamma   90.00
#
_symmetry.space_group_name_H-M   'P 1'
#
loop_
_entity.id
_entity.type
_entity.pdbx_description
1 polymer ?
#
loop_
_entity_poly.entity_id
_entity_poly.type
_entity_poly.pdbx_seq_one_letter_code
_entity_poly.pdbx_strand_id
1 'polypeptide(L)'
;MAVNKNGIVVLGAVFVDIKGFPEDIYVPDGRNAGHVEYIHGGVSRNVVEDIANLELRPTFLGIADNTALGEDVVRKLQRHKVNTEYMKEIPNGMGTWLAVFDHNGDLAGSISQRPNLMPILDILEENGDEIIENCDSIVAEIDMDKEIIKKLVQLCEKYDKKLYGVVSNMNIAVSRRDLLQKFDCLICNQIEAGVFFSDDYSEKTPAEMEKILAERLKAANVPAMVVTMGGDGAVYAEADGESGFCPAQKVQVKDTTGAGDAFCAGVSAGLTYGKTIGKAVEIGTRLAASVITSSENVCPRFRPEEFGIEA
;
A
#
# COMPACT_ATOMS: atom_id res chain seq x y z
N MET A 1 -21.13 -6.83 -14.48
CA MET A 1 -20.16 -6.74 -15.61
C MET A 1 -19.52 -8.10 -15.78
N ALA A 2 -18.90 -8.42 -16.93
CA ALA A 2 -18.06 -9.61 -16.99
C ALA A 2 -16.90 -9.45 -15.99
N VAL A 3 -16.70 -10.42 -15.11
CA VAL A 3 -15.63 -10.33 -14.10
C VAL A 3 -14.30 -10.47 -14.83
N ASN A 4 -13.51 -9.39 -14.82
CA ASN A 4 -12.18 -9.36 -15.41
C ASN A 4 -11.27 -10.38 -14.69
N LYS A 5 -10.46 -11.13 -15.46
CA LYS A 5 -9.61 -12.23 -14.94
C LYS A 5 -8.74 -11.76 -13.77
N ASN A 6 -8.15 -10.58 -13.89
CA ASN A 6 -7.11 -10.10 -12.97
C ASN A 6 -7.63 -9.16 -11.88
N GLY A 7 -8.90 -8.75 -11.92
CA GLY A 7 -9.52 -7.81 -10.98
C GLY A 7 -8.63 -6.60 -10.68
N ILE A 8 -8.39 -6.28 -9.41
CA ILE A 8 -7.46 -5.20 -9.03
C ILE A 8 -6.02 -5.72 -9.05
N VAL A 9 -5.19 -5.19 -9.94
CA VAL A 9 -3.77 -5.54 -10.02
C VAL A 9 -2.98 -4.68 -9.05
N VAL A 10 -2.14 -5.28 -8.21
CA VAL A 10 -1.27 -4.57 -7.27
C VAL A 10 0.19 -4.87 -7.59
N LEU A 11 1.03 -3.83 -7.69
CA LEU A 11 2.46 -3.94 -7.99
C LEU A 11 3.30 -3.34 -6.86
N GLY A 12 4.27 -4.11 -6.38
CA GLY A 12 5.29 -3.57 -5.49
C GLY A 12 6.09 -4.63 -4.75
N ALA A 13 6.72 -4.20 -3.66
CA ALA A 13 7.66 -5.04 -2.93
C ALA A 13 6.95 -5.94 -1.92
N VAL A 14 7.49 -7.16 -1.77
CA VAL A 14 7.27 -7.99 -0.58
C VAL A 14 8.38 -7.68 0.41
N PHE A 15 8.02 -7.52 1.68
CA PHE A 15 8.99 -7.45 2.77
C PHE A 15 8.70 -8.54 3.80
N VAL A 16 9.72 -8.95 4.53
CA VAL A 16 9.56 -9.71 5.77
C VAL A 16 10.33 -9.00 6.88
N ASP A 17 9.65 -8.66 7.96
CA ASP A 17 10.29 -8.16 9.16
C ASP A 17 10.71 -9.35 10.02
N ILE A 18 11.96 -9.35 10.45
CA ILE A 18 12.53 -10.35 11.36
C ILE A 18 12.88 -9.60 12.64
N LYS A 19 12.10 -9.84 13.70
CA LYS A 19 12.23 -9.10 14.96
C LYS A 19 12.71 -10.03 16.06
N GLY A 20 13.84 -9.70 16.68
CA GLY A 20 14.40 -10.43 17.80
C GLY A 20 14.19 -9.69 19.12
N PHE A 21 13.64 -10.39 20.11
CA PHE A 21 13.36 -9.84 21.44
C PHE A 21 14.06 -10.68 22.52
N PRO A 22 14.89 -10.08 23.38
CA PRO A 22 15.57 -10.79 24.45
C PRO A 22 14.60 -11.08 25.61
N GLU A 23 14.81 -12.19 26.32
CA GLU A 23 14.07 -12.54 27.54
C GLU A 23 14.60 -11.83 28.79
N ASP A 24 15.83 -11.31 28.73
CA ASP A 24 16.54 -10.66 29.83
C ASP A 24 17.34 -9.46 29.28
N ILE A 25 18.18 -8.85 30.12
CA ILE A 25 19.05 -7.72 29.78
C ILE A 25 19.86 -8.05 28.52
N TYR A 26 19.60 -7.27 27.47
CA TYR A 26 20.34 -7.33 26.22
C TYR A 26 21.83 -7.00 26.42
N VAL A 27 22.70 -7.92 25.97
CA VAL A 27 24.17 -7.79 25.97
C VAL A 27 24.64 -7.74 24.51
N PRO A 28 25.08 -6.56 23.99
CA PRO A 28 25.39 -6.38 22.57
C PRO A 28 26.47 -7.31 21.99
N ASP A 29 27.47 -7.66 22.81
CA ASP A 29 28.59 -8.55 22.47
C ASP A 29 28.39 -9.99 22.98
N GLY A 30 27.22 -10.27 23.57
CA GLY A 30 26.86 -11.55 24.16
C GLY A 30 25.86 -12.37 23.34
N ARG A 31 25.62 -13.61 23.79
CA ARG A 31 24.50 -14.42 23.29
C ARG A 31 23.26 -14.12 24.14
N ASN A 32 22.26 -13.50 23.53
CA ASN A 32 20.99 -13.19 24.17
C ASN A 32 19.97 -14.31 23.92
N ALA A 33 19.42 -14.88 24.98
CA ALA A 33 18.26 -15.79 24.88
C ALA A 33 16.99 -14.95 24.69
N GLY A 34 16.03 -15.46 23.92
CA GLY A 34 14.88 -14.67 23.47
C GLY A 34 14.01 -15.42 22.46
N HIS A 35 13.09 -14.69 21.85
CA HIS A 35 12.26 -15.17 20.75
C HIS A 35 12.48 -14.32 19.49
N VAL A 36 12.16 -14.92 18.34
CA VAL A 36 12.26 -14.28 17.03
C VAL A 36 10.91 -14.40 16.33
N GLU A 37 10.43 -13.29 15.82
CA GLU A 37 9.18 -13.19 15.08
C GLU A 37 9.46 -12.93 13.60
N TYR A 38 8.70 -13.59 12.73
CA TYR A 38 8.69 -13.37 11.29
C TYR A 38 7.34 -12.78 10.93
N ILE A 39 7.35 -11.53 10.48
CA ILE A 39 6.15 -10.80 10.12
C ILE A 39 6.21 -10.52 8.64
N HIS A 40 5.28 -11.11 7.88
CA HIS A 40 5.14 -10.75 6.48
C HIS A 40 4.72 -9.28 6.43
N GLY A 41 5.48 -8.50 5.66
CA GLY A 41 5.40 -7.04 5.49
C GLY A 41 5.30 -6.65 4.02
N GLY A 42 5.50 -5.37 3.74
CA GLY A 42 5.46 -4.79 2.39
C GLY A 42 4.11 -4.16 2.09
N VAL A 43 4.14 -2.87 1.72
CA VAL A 43 2.95 -2.04 1.45
C VAL A 43 2.04 -2.72 0.45
N SER A 44 2.56 -3.02 -0.74
CA SER A 44 1.75 -3.65 -1.80
C SER A 44 1.27 -5.06 -1.44
N ARG A 45 2.05 -5.81 -0.65
CA ARG A 45 1.64 -7.15 -0.17
C ARG A 45 0.49 -7.06 0.83
N ASN A 46 0.52 -6.09 1.75
CA ASN A 46 -0.61 -5.82 2.65
C ASN A 46 -1.84 -5.38 1.85
N VAL A 47 -1.68 -4.38 0.96
CA VAL A 47 -2.78 -3.87 0.12
C VAL A 47 -3.47 -4.98 -0.67
N VAL A 48 -2.70 -5.85 -1.33
CA VAL A 48 -3.27 -6.93 -2.15
C VAL A 48 -3.97 -7.99 -1.30
N GLU A 49 -3.44 -8.29 -0.11
CA GLU A 49 -4.08 -9.21 0.86
C GLU A 49 -5.37 -8.60 1.42
N ASP A 50 -5.39 -7.30 1.69
CA ASP A 50 -6.57 -6.57 2.17
C ASP A 50 -7.68 -6.49 1.13
N ILE A 51 -7.35 -6.24 -0.15
CA ILE A 51 -8.32 -6.34 -1.24
C ILE A 51 -8.91 -7.76 -1.29
N ALA A 52 -8.11 -8.80 -1.06
CA ALA A 52 -8.60 -10.18 -1.02
C ALA A 52 -9.50 -10.44 0.21
N ASN A 53 -9.20 -9.80 1.35
CA ASN A 53 -10.01 -9.87 2.56
C ASN A 53 -11.36 -9.15 2.40
N LEU A 54 -11.52 -8.27 1.41
CA LEU A 54 -12.83 -7.77 0.96
C LEU A 54 -13.61 -8.79 0.11
N GLU A 55 -13.12 -10.03 -0.03
CA GLU A 55 -13.63 -11.07 -0.93
C GLU A 55 -13.69 -10.62 -2.41
N LEU A 56 -12.83 -9.66 -2.78
CA LEU A 56 -12.56 -9.27 -4.17
C LEU A 56 -11.48 -10.18 -4.77
N ARG A 57 -11.17 -9.98 -6.06
CA ARG A 57 -10.21 -10.80 -6.81
C ARG A 57 -8.96 -10.02 -7.19
N PRO A 58 -8.01 -9.82 -6.28
CA PRO A 58 -6.79 -9.12 -6.63
C PRO A 58 -5.77 -10.03 -7.31
N THR A 59 -4.92 -9.43 -8.14
CA THR A 59 -3.74 -10.06 -8.73
C THR A 59 -2.49 -9.34 -8.25
N PHE A 60 -1.50 -10.09 -7.77
CA PHE A 60 -0.25 -9.52 -7.30
C PHE A 60 0.89 -9.70 -8.30
N LEU A 61 1.48 -8.58 -8.70
CA LEU A 61 2.69 -8.50 -9.50
C LEU A 61 3.83 -8.11 -8.55
N GLY A 62 4.40 -9.12 -7.92
CA GLY A 62 5.50 -8.97 -6.98
C GLY A 62 6.57 -10.04 -7.20
N ILE A 63 7.64 -9.91 -6.43
CA ILE A 63 8.75 -10.86 -6.46
C ILE A 63 8.90 -11.44 -5.06
N ALA A 64 9.15 -12.74 -4.97
CA ALA A 64 9.43 -13.45 -3.73
C ALA A 64 10.82 -14.10 -3.78
N ASP A 65 11.36 -14.43 -2.61
CA ASP A 65 12.59 -15.21 -2.53
C ASP A 65 12.29 -16.65 -2.92
N ASN A 66 13.20 -17.29 -3.64
CA ASN A 66 13.17 -18.75 -3.86
C ASN A 66 13.66 -19.54 -2.63
N THR A 67 13.17 -19.16 -1.44
CA THR A 67 13.49 -19.77 -0.14
C THR A 67 12.21 -20.21 0.55
N ALA A 68 12.32 -21.03 1.61
CA ALA A 68 11.16 -21.47 2.39
C ALA A 68 10.33 -20.31 2.96
N LEU A 69 10.97 -19.18 3.29
CA LEU A 69 10.29 -17.97 3.76
C LEU A 69 9.49 -17.31 2.63
N GLY A 70 10.09 -17.21 1.43
CA GLY A 70 9.38 -16.69 0.25
C GLY A 70 8.23 -17.59 -0.19
N GLU A 71 8.42 -18.92 -0.17
CA GLU A 71 7.35 -19.89 -0.40
C GLU A 71 6.18 -19.71 0.58
N ASP A 72 6.46 -19.44 1.87
CA ASP A 72 5.41 -19.23 2.85
C ASP A 72 4.62 -17.93 2.59
N VAL A 73 5.29 -16.86 2.15
CA VAL A 73 4.61 -15.63 1.71
C VAL A 73 3.67 -15.92 0.53
N VAL A 74 4.16 -16.58 -0.52
CA VAL A 74 3.36 -16.91 -1.71
C VAL A 74 2.17 -17.80 -1.33
N ARG A 75 2.40 -18.84 -0.51
CA ARG A 75 1.32 -19.72 -0.01
C ARG A 75 0.31 -18.95 0.84
N LYS A 76 0.73 -17.98 1.66
CA LYS A 76 -0.19 -17.14 2.42
C LYS A 76 -1.10 -16.35 1.47
N LEU A 77 -0.53 -15.67 0.48
CA LEU A 77 -1.31 -14.92 -0.53
C LEU A 77 -2.33 -15.83 -1.24
N GLN A 78 -1.91 -17.02 -1.67
CA GLN A 78 -2.79 -18.01 -2.30
C GLN A 78 -3.91 -18.49 -1.36
N ARG A 79 -3.65 -18.71 -0.06
CA ARG A 79 -4.70 -19.04 0.93
C ARG A 79 -5.72 -17.92 1.11
N HIS A 80 -5.30 -16.67 0.92
CA HIS A 80 -6.18 -15.50 0.90
C HIS A 80 -6.85 -15.28 -0.47
N LYS A 81 -6.65 -16.20 -1.44
CA LYS A 81 -7.21 -16.15 -2.80
C LYS A 81 -6.66 -15.00 -3.67
N VAL A 82 -5.48 -14.48 -3.35
CA VAL A 82 -4.75 -13.57 -4.24
C VAL A 82 -4.25 -14.35 -5.45
N ASN A 83 -4.49 -13.83 -6.66
CA ASN A 83 -3.89 -14.41 -7.86
C ASN A 83 -2.38 -14.09 -7.88
N THR A 84 -1.57 -15.15 -7.86
CA THR A 84 -0.10 -15.08 -7.81
C THR A 84 0.56 -15.62 -9.10
N GLU A 85 -0.23 -15.84 -10.16
CA GLU A 85 0.21 -16.39 -11.46
C GLU A 85 1.43 -15.66 -12.05
N TYR A 86 1.52 -14.34 -11.85
CA TYR A 86 2.58 -13.50 -12.40
C TYR A 86 3.71 -13.20 -11.41
N MET A 87 3.68 -13.76 -10.19
CA MET A 87 4.80 -13.59 -9.26
C MET A 87 6.02 -14.36 -9.74
N LYS A 88 7.20 -13.77 -9.58
CA LYS A 88 8.49 -14.44 -9.82
C LYS A 88 9.17 -14.78 -8.49
N GLU A 89 9.64 -16.01 -8.36
CA GLU A 89 10.49 -16.45 -7.25
C GLU A 89 11.96 -16.43 -7.69
N ILE A 90 12.78 -15.57 -7.08
CA ILE A 90 14.19 -15.37 -7.46
C ILE A 90 15.06 -15.23 -6.21
N PRO A 91 16.39 -15.38 -6.31
CA PRO A 91 17.29 -15.06 -5.21
C PRO A 91 17.23 -13.57 -4.83
N ASN A 92 17.00 -13.26 -3.55
CA ASN A 92 16.85 -11.89 -3.01
C ASN A 92 15.73 -11.07 -3.68
N GLY A 93 14.62 -11.74 -3.99
CA GLY A 93 13.41 -11.13 -4.52
C GLY A 93 12.60 -10.34 -3.49
N MET A 94 12.81 -10.56 -2.19
CA MET A 94 12.10 -9.85 -1.11
C MET A 94 13.00 -8.88 -0.35
N GLY A 95 12.36 -7.86 0.23
CA GLY A 95 12.98 -7.04 1.25
C GLY A 95 12.98 -7.75 2.60
N THR A 96 13.97 -7.42 3.43
CA THR A 96 14.03 -7.88 4.81
C THR A 96 14.39 -6.73 5.73
N TRP A 97 13.64 -6.54 6.80
CA TRP A 97 14.06 -5.69 7.90
C TRP A 97 14.36 -6.54 9.12
N LEU A 98 15.65 -6.73 9.39
CA LEU A 98 16.12 -7.40 10.60
C LEU A 98 16.25 -6.35 11.71
N ALA A 99 15.49 -6.52 12.79
CA ALA A 99 15.52 -5.65 13.96
C ALA A 99 15.80 -6.48 15.22
N VAL A 100 16.73 -6.00 16.04
CA VAL A 100 16.98 -6.54 17.38
C VAL A 100 16.59 -5.47 18.38
N PHE A 101 15.69 -5.83 19.29
CA PHE A 101 15.24 -4.96 20.37
C PHE A 101 16.01 -5.25 21.64
N ASP A 102 16.10 -4.27 22.54
CA ASP A 102 16.62 -4.47 23.89
C ASP A 102 15.52 -4.91 24.87
N HIS A 103 15.88 -5.05 26.14
CA HIS A 103 14.97 -5.47 27.21
C HIS A 103 13.90 -4.43 27.57
N ASN A 104 14.00 -3.20 27.07
CA ASN A 104 12.99 -2.15 27.21
C ASN A 104 12.05 -2.10 26.00
N GLY A 105 12.34 -2.86 24.93
CA GLY A 105 11.64 -2.80 23.66
C GLY A 105 12.15 -1.70 22.73
N ASP A 106 13.29 -1.07 23.05
CA ASP A 106 13.93 -0.09 22.18
C ASP A 106 14.80 -0.77 21.12
N LEU A 107 14.97 -0.14 19.96
CA LEU A 107 15.76 -0.71 18.88
C LEU A 107 17.27 -0.71 19.24
N ALA A 108 17.85 -1.89 19.45
CA ALA A 108 19.26 -2.07 19.75
C ALA A 108 20.15 -2.11 18.49
N GLY A 109 19.59 -2.59 17.36
CA GLY A 109 20.27 -2.63 16.07
C GLY A 109 19.35 -3.09 14.95
N SER A 110 19.63 -2.66 13.72
CA SER A 110 18.86 -3.14 12.56
C SER A 110 19.65 -3.14 11.25
N ILE A 111 19.19 -3.99 10.32
CA ILE A 111 19.63 -4.03 8.93
C ILE A 111 18.37 -4.00 8.05
N SER A 112 18.30 -3.06 7.12
CA SER A 112 17.25 -3.02 6.09
C SER A 112 17.86 -3.39 4.74
N GLN A 113 17.42 -4.52 4.21
CA GLN A 113 17.75 -4.99 2.86
C GLN A 113 16.54 -4.76 1.96
N ARG A 114 16.71 -3.98 0.88
CA ARG A 114 15.66 -3.77 -0.12
C ARG A 114 15.88 -4.71 -1.32
N PRO A 115 14.81 -5.22 -1.94
CA PRO A 115 14.94 -6.04 -3.14
C PRO A 115 15.21 -5.15 -4.36
N ASN A 116 15.74 -5.77 -5.41
CA ASN A 116 15.74 -5.18 -6.75
C ASN A 116 14.41 -5.51 -7.43
N LEU A 117 13.60 -4.49 -7.76
CA LEU A 117 12.27 -4.68 -8.34
C LEU A 117 12.27 -4.74 -9.87
N MET A 118 13.41 -4.53 -10.54
CA MET A 118 13.51 -4.59 -12.00
C MET A 118 12.93 -5.86 -12.66
N PRO A 119 12.92 -7.06 -12.05
CA PRO A 119 12.23 -8.22 -12.64
C PRO A 119 10.71 -8.05 -12.80
N ILE A 120 10.08 -7.08 -12.11
CA ILE A 120 8.70 -6.66 -12.37
C ILE A 120 8.59 -6.02 -13.77
N LEU A 121 9.61 -5.28 -14.21
CA LEU A 121 9.63 -4.74 -15.58
C LEU A 121 9.59 -5.87 -16.60
N ASP A 122 10.38 -6.93 -16.41
CA ASP A 122 10.37 -8.08 -17.31
C ASP A 122 8.97 -8.71 -17.40
N ILE A 123 8.25 -8.84 -16.28
CA ILE A 123 6.85 -9.32 -16.26
C ILE A 123 5.94 -8.40 -17.08
N LEU A 124 6.10 -7.08 -16.93
CA LEU A 124 5.31 -6.10 -17.69
C LEU A 124 5.65 -6.08 -19.18
N GLU A 125 6.88 -6.39 -19.56
CA GLU A 125 7.30 -6.52 -20.96
C GLU A 125 6.77 -7.81 -21.60
N GLU A 126 6.78 -8.92 -20.85
CA GLU A 126 6.34 -10.24 -21.31
C GLU A 126 4.81 -10.40 -21.32
N ASN A 127 4.14 -9.95 -20.27
CA ASN A 127 2.72 -10.24 -20.00
C ASN A 127 1.86 -9.00 -19.79
N GLY A 128 2.44 -7.78 -19.82
CA GLY A 128 1.74 -6.56 -19.42
C GLY A 128 0.45 -6.27 -20.20
N ASP A 129 0.39 -6.64 -21.48
CA ASP A 129 -0.83 -6.49 -22.29
C ASP A 129 -1.97 -7.34 -21.75
N GLU A 130 -1.75 -8.65 -21.51
CA GLU A 130 -2.77 -9.55 -20.94
C GLU A 130 -3.16 -9.11 -19.53
N ILE A 131 -2.17 -8.73 -18.71
CA ILE A 131 -2.38 -8.38 -17.30
C ILE A 131 -3.30 -7.16 -17.20
N ILE A 132 -2.95 -6.09 -17.93
CA ILE A 132 -3.59 -4.79 -17.78
C ILE A 132 -4.90 -4.70 -18.57
N GLU A 133 -5.00 -5.31 -19.75
CA GLU A 133 -6.27 -5.35 -20.51
C GLU A 133 -7.39 -5.99 -19.68
N ASN A 134 -7.06 -7.07 -18.95
CA ASN A 134 -7.99 -7.88 -18.18
C ASN A 134 -8.04 -7.54 -16.68
N CYS A 135 -7.67 -6.32 -16.28
CA CYS A 135 -7.82 -5.84 -14.90
C CYS A 135 -8.96 -4.79 -14.79
N ASP A 136 -9.48 -4.57 -13.59
CA ASP A 136 -10.44 -3.51 -13.28
C ASP A 136 -9.71 -2.18 -13.04
N SER A 137 -8.61 -2.22 -12.29
CA SER A 137 -7.75 -1.08 -11.95
C SER A 137 -6.37 -1.57 -11.49
N ILE A 138 -5.47 -0.63 -11.23
CA ILE A 138 -4.10 -0.89 -10.79
C ILE A 138 -3.81 -0.09 -9.52
N VAL A 139 -3.11 -0.70 -8.55
CA VAL A 139 -2.43 -0.02 -7.45
C VAL A 139 -0.92 -0.26 -7.56
N ALA A 140 -0.12 0.80 -7.44
CA ALA A 140 1.34 0.68 -7.51
C ALA A 140 2.04 1.59 -6.50
N GLU A 141 3.17 1.11 -5.97
CA GLU A 141 4.11 1.95 -5.23
C GLU A 141 4.75 2.98 -6.18
N ILE A 142 4.52 4.27 -5.93
CA ILE A 142 5.07 5.36 -6.78
C ILE A 142 6.60 5.41 -6.76
N ASP A 143 7.21 4.89 -5.70
CA ASP A 143 8.65 4.89 -5.50
C ASP A 143 9.40 3.69 -6.10
N MET A 144 8.74 2.88 -6.94
CA MET A 144 9.44 1.89 -7.78
C MET A 144 10.39 2.54 -8.80
N ASP A 145 11.20 1.70 -9.44
CA ASP A 145 12.09 2.11 -10.54
C ASP A 145 11.31 2.83 -11.64
N LYS A 146 11.90 3.92 -12.15
CA LYS A 146 11.25 4.82 -13.12
C LYS A 146 10.79 4.08 -14.38
N GLU A 147 11.56 3.09 -14.84
CA GLU A 147 11.23 2.31 -16.03
C GLU A 147 10.01 1.42 -15.81
N ILE A 148 9.82 0.86 -14.60
CA ILE A 148 8.62 0.09 -14.22
C ILE A 148 7.39 1.00 -14.29
N ILE A 149 7.43 2.16 -13.61
CA ILE A 149 6.29 3.09 -13.61
C ILE A 149 5.99 3.59 -15.02
N LYS A 150 7.01 3.92 -15.82
CA LYS A 150 6.83 4.36 -17.19
C LYS A 150 6.14 3.29 -18.05
N LYS A 151 6.57 2.04 -17.97
CA LYS A 151 5.94 0.92 -18.68
C LYS A 151 4.50 0.70 -18.21
N LEU A 152 4.26 0.78 -16.90
CA LEU A 152 2.93 0.64 -16.31
C LEU A 152 1.98 1.73 -16.80
N VAL A 153 2.41 2.99 -16.77
CA VAL A 153 1.62 4.14 -17.26
C VAL A 153 1.30 3.96 -18.75
N GLN A 154 2.25 3.54 -19.57
CA GLN A 154 2.00 3.26 -20.99
C GLN A 154 0.92 2.18 -21.21
N LEU A 155 0.93 1.11 -20.40
CA LEU A 155 -0.08 0.06 -20.47
C LEU A 155 -1.45 0.57 -19.99
N CYS A 156 -1.48 1.34 -18.90
CA CYS A 156 -2.72 1.94 -18.39
C CYS A 156 -3.35 2.89 -19.41
N GLU A 157 -2.54 3.76 -20.04
CA GLU A 157 -2.99 4.68 -21.11
C GLU A 157 -3.47 3.90 -22.35
N LYS A 158 -2.81 2.79 -22.72
CA LYS A 158 -3.20 1.95 -23.86
C LYS A 158 -4.57 1.28 -23.67
N TYR A 159 -4.87 0.82 -22.47
CA TYR A 159 -6.08 0.03 -22.16
C TYR A 159 -7.15 0.80 -21.38
N ASP A 160 -6.97 2.11 -21.21
CA ASP A 160 -7.86 3.00 -20.45
C ASP A 160 -8.15 2.47 -19.04
N LYS A 161 -7.08 2.13 -18.31
CA LYS A 161 -7.16 1.59 -16.95
C LYS A 161 -6.75 2.62 -15.91
N LYS A 162 -7.47 2.60 -14.79
CA LYS A 162 -7.21 3.48 -13.64
C LYS A 162 -5.97 3.05 -12.88
N LEU A 163 -5.12 4.00 -12.55
CA LEU A 163 -3.87 3.80 -11.82
C LEU A 163 -3.86 4.59 -10.52
N TYR A 164 -3.83 3.88 -9.40
CA TYR A 164 -3.75 4.45 -8.05
C TYR A 164 -2.36 4.29 -7.47
N GLY A 165 -1.87 5.33 -6.82
CA GLY A 165 -0.51 5.36 -6.27
C GLY A 165 -0.51 5.34 -4.75
N VAL A 166 0.39 4.54 -4.18
CA VAL A 166 0.70 4.53 -2.75
C VAL A 166 2.19 4.81 -2.57
N VAL A 167 2.59 5.38 -1.43
CA VAL A 167 3.99 5.64 -1.11
C VAL A 167 4.48 4.56 -0.15
N SER A 168 5.59 3.90 -0.47
CA SER A 168 6.29 3.01 0.48
C SER A 168 7.62 3.60 0.95
N ASN A 169 8.25 4.46 0.14
CA ASN A 169 9.49 5.13 0.52
C ASN A 169 9.55 6.62 0.16
N MET A 170 9.57 7.45 1.19
CA MET A 170 9.59 8.90 1.05
C MET A 170 10.84 9.44 0.33
N ASN A 171 12.03 8.86 0.55
CA ASN A 171 13.28 9.39 -0.03
C ASN A 171 13.26 9.34 -1.55
N ILE A 172 12.65 8.29 -2.11
CA ILE A 172 12.52 8.13 -3.55
C ILE A 172 11.34 8.96 -4.07
N ALA A 173 10.23 9.05 -3.31
CA ALA A 173 9.04 9.81 -3.67
C ALA A 173 9.32 11.30 -3.98
N VAL A 174 10.29 11.94 -3.30
CA VAL A 174 10.74 13.32 -3.59
C VAL A 174 11.11 13.49 -5.07
N SER A 175 11.74 12.48 -5.67
CA SER A 175 12.22 12.50 -7.05
C SER A 175 11.17 12.16 -8.11
N ARG A 176 9.91 11.94 -7.71
CA ARG A 176 8.82 11.41 -8.56
C ARG A 176 7.69 12.42 -8.82
N ARG A 177 7.92 13.71 -8.58
CA ARG A 177 6.90 14.75 -8.79
C ARG A 177 6.37 14.82 -10.23
N ASP A 178 7.21 14.45 -11.20
CA ASP A 178 6.83 14.37 -12.62
C ASP A 178 5.80 13.28 -12.91
N LEU A 179 5.66 12.30 -12.02
CA LEU A 179 4.74 11.18 -12.18
C LEU A 179 3.38 11.42 -11.52
N LEU A 180 3.22 12.45 -10.69
CA LEU A 180 1.97 12.66 -9.92
C LEU A 180 0.74 12.79 -10.83
N GLN A 181 0.91 13.42 -12.00
CA GLN A 181 -0.17 13.61 -12.98
C GLN A 181 -0.56 12.32 -13.71
N LYS A 182 0.20 11.23 -13.54
CA LYS A 182 -0.04 9.93 -14.19
C LYS A 182 -0.91 9.00 -13.36
N PHE A 183 -1.16 9.33 -12.10
CA PHE A 183 -2.02 8.57 -11.21
C PHE A 183 -3.39 9.23 -11.14
N ASP A 184 -4.45 8.44 -11.26
CA ASP A 184 -5.83 8.89 -11.11
C ASP A 184 -6.16 9.26 -9.66
N CYS A 185 -5.49 8.63 -8.69
CA CYS A 185 -5.56 9.00 -7.29
C CYS A 185 -4.27 8.61 -6.56
N LEU A 186 -3.71 9.52 -5.78
CA LEU A 186 -2.59 9.25 -4.87
C LEU A 186 -3.10 9.10 -3.44
N ILE A 187 -2.61 8.09 -2.71
CA ILE A 187 -2.97 7.82 -1.33
C ILE A 187 -1.69 7.91 -0.51
N CYS A 188 -1.63 8.87 0.40
CA CYS A 188 -0.43 9.14 1.17
C CYS A 188 -0.76 9.69 2.57
N ASN A 189 0.23 9.84 3.43
CA ASN A 189 0.10 10.56 4.71
C ASN A 189 0.51 12.04 4.59
N GLN A 190 0.35 12.81 5.67
CA GLN A 190 0.67 14.24 5.71
C GLN A 190 2.13 14.55 5.36
N ILE A 191 3.07 13.72 5.82
CA ILE A 191 4.50 13.92 5.60
C ILE A 191 4.82 13.72 4.11
N GLU A 192 4.27 12.66 3.51
CA GLU A 192 4.42 12.34 2.10
C GLU A 192 3.77 13.40 1.20
N ALA A 193 2.59 13.90 1.55
CA ALA A 193 1.95 15.02 0.86
C ALA A 193 2.83 16.28 0.91
N GLY A 194 3.42 16.59 2.07
CA GLY A 194 4.38 17.69 2.24
C GLY A 194 5.61 17.53 1.35
N VAL A 195 6.11 16.30 1.20
CA VAL A 195 7.19 15.96 0.26
C VAL A 195 6.80 16.23 -1.19
N PHE A 196 5.57 15.92 -1.62
CA PHE A 196 5.15 16.18 -3.00
C PHE A 196 5.01 17.67 -3.31
N PHE A 197 4.53 18.46 -2.35
CA PHE A 197 4.28 19.89 -2.54
C PHE A 197 5.36 20.83 -1.98
N SER A 198 6.46 20.28 -1.44
CA SER A 198 7.54 21.08 -0.83
C SER A 198 7.04 21.96 0.32
N ASP A 199 6.22 21.41 1.21
CA ASP A 199 5.53 22.15 2.27
C ASP A 199 5.45 21.30 3.56
N ASP A 200 5.11 21.94 4.68
CA ASP A 200 4.88 21.25 5.95
C ASP A 200 3.40 21.30 6.34
N TYR A 201 2.80 20.12 6.49
CA TYR A 201 1.38 19.96 6.81
C TYR A 201 1.14 19.40 8.21
N SER A 202 2.18 19.20 9.03
CA SER A 202 2.10 18.52 10.33
C SER A 202 1.15 19.17 11.34
N GLU A 203 0.95 20.48 11.28
CA GLU A 203 0.06 21.24 12.18
C GLU A 203 -1.29 21.62 11.55
N LYS A 204 -1.63 21.09 10.37
CA LYS A 204 -2.88 21.46 9.69
C LYS A 204 -4.05 20.68 10.26
N THR A 205 -5.18 21.38 10.43
CA THR A 205 -6.46 20.71 10.67
C THR A 205 -7.01 20.10 9.39
N PRO A 206 -7.92 19.10 9.45
CA PRO A 206 -8.53 18.52 8.24
C PRO A 206 -9.19 19.56 7.32
N ALA A 207 -9.86 20.57 7.89
CA ALA A 207 -10.52 21.62 7.12
C ALA A 207 -9.53 22.59 6.42
N GLU A 208 -8.35 22.81 6.99
CA GLU A 208 -7.29 23.57 6.34
C GLU A 208 -6.62 22.75 5.24
N MET A 209 -6.34 21.49 5.55
CA MET A 209 -5.71 20.57 4.61
C MET A 209 -6.59 20.31 3.37
N GLU A 210 -7.91 20.25 3.53
CA GLU A 210 -8.86 20.13 2.40
C GLU A 210 -8.68 21.26 1.39
N LYS A 211 -8.67 22.52 1.87
CA LYS A 211 -8.51 23.70 1.01
C LYS A 211 -7.16 23.72 0.33
N ILE A 212 -6.09 23.43 1.08
CA ILE A 212 -4.72 23.36 0.56
C ILE A 212 -4.66 22.31 -0.55
N LEU A 213 -5.20 21.12 -0.30
CA LEU A 213 -5.13 20.02 -1.24
C LEU A 213 -5.88 20.34 -2.54
N ALA A 214 -7.11 20.86 -2.45
CA ALA A 214 -7.88 21.27 -3.62
C ALA A 214 -7.14 22.30 -4.49
N GLU A 215 -6.52 23.32 -3.87
CA GLU A 215 -5.74 24.33 -4.59
C GLU A 215 -4.48 23.75 -5.23
N ARG A 216 -3.73 22.92 -4.50
CA ARG A 216 -2.47 22.33 -4.95
C ARG A 216 -2.68 21.34 -6.09
N LEU A 217 -3.70 20.48 -6.00
CA LEU A 217 -4.03 19.51 -7.05
C LEU A 217 -4.41 20.19 -8.35
N LYS A 218 -5.23 21.23 -8.27
CA LYS A 218 -5.59 22.04 -9.44
C LYS A 218 -4.39 22.74 -10.06
N ALA A 219 -3.53 23.35 -9.24
CA ALA A 219 -2.33 24.04 -9.73
C ALA A 219 -1.31 23.08 -10.35
N ALA A 220 -1.18 21.86 -9.81
CA ALA A 220 -0.24 20.85 -10.26
C ALA A 220 -0.80 19.89 -11.33
N ASN A 221 -2.09 20.03 -11.69
CA ASN A 221 -2.82 19.13 -12.59
C ASN A 221 -2.75 17.65 -12.14
N VAL A 222 -2.87 17.42 -10.83
CA VAL A 222 -2.90 16.06 -10.25
C VAL A 222 -4.37 15.67 -10.06
N PRO A 223 -4.86 14.57 -10.69
CA PRO A 223 -6.28 14.27 -10.75
C PRO A 223 -6.98 14.21 -9.40
N ALA A 224 -6.43 13.43 -8.46
CA ALA A 224 -6.97 13.31 -7.11
C ALA A 224 -5.88 12.90 -6.10
N MET A 225 -6.10 13.24 -4.84
CA MET A 225 -5.27 12.78 -3.73
C MET A 225 -6.11 12.57 -2.47
N VAL A 226 -5.71 11.57 -1.69
CA VAL A 226 -6.21 11.29 -0.35
C VAL A 226 -5.02 11.34 0.62
N VAL A 227 -5.17 12.13 1.68
CA VAL A 227 -4.15 12.31 2.72
C VAL A 227 -4.67 11.80 4.06
N THR A 228 -4.07 10.74 4.59
CA THR A 228 -4.36 10.27 5.95
C THR A 228 -3.70 11.16 6.99
N MET A 229 -4.47 11.54 8.02
CA MET A 229 -4.07 12.43 9.12
C MET A 229 -4.10 11.72 10.48
N GLY A 230 -3.93 10.40 10.50
CA GLY A 230 -3.91 9.61 11.74
C GLY A 230 -5.22 9.75 12.53
N GLY A 231 -5.12 10.21 13.78
CA GLY A 231 -6.28 10.38 14.67
C GLY A 231 -7.32 11.39 14.20
N ASP A 232 -6.96 12.27 13.25
CA ASP A 232 -7.87 13.26 12.68
C ASP A 232 -8.64 12.74 11.45
N GLY A 233 -8.35 11.52 10.99
CA GLY A 233 -9.02 10.86 9.89
C GLY A 233 -8.27 11.00 8.56
N ALA A 234 -8.97 11.35 7.49
CA ALA A 234 -8.39 11.52 6.17
C ALA A 234 -9.06 12.65 5.40
N VAL A 235 -8.29 13.36 4.59
CA VAL A 235 -8.71 14.45 3.72
C VAL A 235 -8.60 13.98 2.28
N TYR A 236 -9.51 14.42 1.42
CA TYR A 236 -9.48 14.10 0.00
C TYR A 236 -9.84 15.31 -0.85
N ALA A 237 -9.30 15.34 -2.06
CA ALA A 237 -9.68 16.31 -3.07
C ALA A 237 -9.42 15.77 -4.48
N GLU A 238 -10.25 16.22 -5.42
CA GLU A 238 -10.05 16.10 -6.86
C GLU A 238 -9.71 17.49 -7.44
N ALA A 239 -8.85 17.56 -8.46
CA ALA A 239 -8.42 18.85 -9.05
C ALA A 239 -9.59 19.71 -9.55
N ASP A 240 -10.63 19.07 -10.10
CA ASP A 240 -11.83 19.72 -10.65
C ASP A 240 -13.12 19.04 -10.15
N GLY A 241 -13.11 18.51 -8.93
CA GLY A 241 -14.21 17.68 -8.41
C GLY A 241 -14.51 17.87 -6.93
N GLU A 242 -14.82 16.75 -6.26
CA GLU A 242 -15.19 16.71 -4.85
C GLU A 242 -13.97 16.96 -3.95
N SER A 243 -14.15 17.72 -2.87
CA SER A 243 -13.19 17.79 -1.75
C SER A 243 -13.94 17.63 -0.43
N GLY A 244 -13.23 17.12 0.57
CA GLY A 244 -13.79 16.94 1.90
C GLY A 244 -12.83 16.22 2.84
N PHE A 245 -13.35 15.84 4.00
CA PHE A 245 -12.63 15.01 4.95
C PHE A 245 -13.56 14.02 5.65
N CYS A 246 -13.02 12.86 6.00
CA CYS A 246 -13.68 11.81 6.77
C CYS A 246 -12.98 11.72 8.13
N PRO A 247 -13.68 11.92 9.26
CA PRO A 247 -13.07 11.80 10.58
C PRO A 247 -12.68 10.35 10.89
N ALA A 248 -11.62 10.17 11.69
CA ALA A 248 -11.23 8.85 12.15
C ALA A 248 -12.33 8.18 12.97
N GLN A 249 -12.40 6.85 12.88
CA GLN A 249 -13.23 6.08 13.82
C GLN A 249 -12.56 6.02 15.18
N LYS A 250 -13.33 6.31 16.24
CA LYS A 250 -12.86 6.17 17.62
C LYS A 250 -12.81 4.69 17.98
N VAL A 251 -11.61 4.13 17.98
CA VAL A 251 -11.34 2.74 18.35
C VAL A 251 -10.24 2.65 19.40
N GLN A 252 -10.18 1.53 20.11
CA GLN A 252 -9.07 1.26 21.02
C GLN A 252 -7.84 0.85 20.19
N VAL A 253 -6.79 1.67 20.25
CA VAL A 253 -5.55 1.43 19.50
C VAL A 253 -4.79 0.27 20.14
N LYS A 254 -4.47 -0.75 19.33
CA LYS A 254 -3.62 -1.88 19.70
C LYS A 254 -2.28 -1.81 18.98
N ASP A 255 -2.32 -1.72 17.65
CA ASP A 255 -1.16 -1.55 16.77
C ASP A 255 -1.62 -0.73 15.55
N THR A 256 -0.81 0.20 15.05
CA THR A 256 -1.15 1.01 13.86
C THR A 256 -0.47 0.52 12.59
N THR A 257 0.37 -0.52 12.68
CA THR A 257 1.10 -1.11 11.56
C THR A 257 0.11 -1.69 10.54
N GLY A 258 0.30 -1.38 9.26
CA GLY A 258 -0.58 -1.83 8.18
C GLY A 258 -1.91 -1.07 8.04
N ALA A 259 -2.25 -0.18 8.98
CA ALA A 259 -3.51 0.58 8.90
C ALA A 259 -3.60 1.47 7.65
N GLY A 260 -2.46 2.05 7.22
CA GLY A 260 -2.36 2.80 5.97
C GLY A 260 -2.53 1.94 4.71
N ASP A 261 -2.04 0.70 4.76
CA ASP A 261 -2.17 -0.26 3.64
C ASP A 261 -3.63 -0.71 3.49
N ALA A 262 -4.29 -1.03 4.60
CA ALA A 262 -5.72 -1.35 4.64
C ALA A 262 -6.59 -0.15 4.21
N PHE A 263 -6.19 1.07 4.61
CA PHE A 263 -6.82 2.29 4.11
C PHE A 263 -6.71 2.39 2.59
N CYS A 264 -5.51 2.16 2.04
CA CYS A 264 -5.25 2.19 0.60
C CYS A 264 -6.06 1.13 -0.15
N ALA A 265 -6.14 -0.09 0.38
CA ALA A 265 -6.97 -1.17 -0.16
C ALA A 265 -8.46 -0.77 -0.22
N GLY A 266 -8.99 -0.16 0.84
CA GLY A 266 -10.38 0.28 0.88
C GLY A 266 -10.69 1.42 -0.09
N VAL A 267 -9.80 2.41 -0.18
CA VAL A 267 -9.95 3.52 -1.14
C VAL A 267 -9.89 3.01 -2.57
N SER A 268 -8.86 2.23 -2.91
CA SER A 268 -8.69 1.68 -4.26
C SER A 268 -9.84 0.77 -4.67
N ALA A 269 -10.33 -0.10 -3.77
CA ALA A 269 -11.52 -0.92 -4.02
C ALA A 269 -12.77 -0.06 -4.25
N GLY A 270 -13.03 0.95 -3.40
CA GLY A 270 -14.16 1.85 -3.56
C GLY A 270 -14.14 2.58 -4.91
N LEU A 271 -13.01 3.17 -5.29
CA LEU A 271 -12.84 3.86 -6.56
C LEU A 271 -13.01 2.92 -7.76
N THR A 272 -12.43 1.71 -7.69
CA THR A 272 -12.54 0.69 -8.75
C THR A 272 -13.99 0.35 -9.05
N TYR A 273 -14.82 0.21 -8.03
CA TYR A 273 -16.24 -0.14 -8.17
C TYR A 273 -17.18 1.07 -8.15
N GLY A 274 -16.68 2.23 -8.61
CA GLY A 274 -17.50 3.39 -8.97
C GLY A 274 -18.04 4.20 -7.80
N LYS A 275 -17.44 4.08 -6.60
CA LYS A 275 -17.75 5.00 -5.49
C LYS A 275 -17.14 6.37 -5.75
N THR A 276 -17.76 7.42 -5.21
CA THR A 276 -17.11 8.74 -5.15
C THR A 276 -15.88 8.68 -4.25
N ILE A 277 -14.95 9.61 -4.39
CA ILE A 277 -13.76 9.66 -3.56
C ILE A 277 -14.10 9.73 -2.06
N GLY A 278 -15.12 10.52 -1.68
CA GLY A 278 -15.58 10.58 -0.29
C GLY A 278 -16.06 9.22 0.24
N LYS A 279 -16.80 8.46 -0.57
CA LYS A 279 -17.24 7.10 -0.21
C LYS A 279 -16.11 6.09 -0.19
N ALA A 280 -15.15 6.18 -1.10
CA ALA A 280 -13.95 5.36 -1.08
C ALA A 280 -13.12 5.61 0.19
N VAL A 281 -13.00 6.87 0.63
CA VAL A 281 -12.33 7.25 1.88
C VAL A 281 -13.07 6.72 3.11
N GLU A 282 -14.40 6.72 3.13
CA GLU A 282 -15.18 6.08 4.22
C GLU A 282 -14.88 4.58 4.32
N ILE A 283 -14.76 3.87 3.19
CA ILE A 283 -14.39 2.45 3.13
C ILE A 283 -12.97 2.26 3.69
N GLY A 284 -11.99 3.00 3.17
CA GLY A 284 -10.60 2.96 3.65
C GLY A 284 -10.50 3.22 5.15
N THR A 285 -11.25 4.21 5.66
CA THR A 285 -11.28 4.56 7.09
C THR A 285 -11.80 3.41 7.94
N ARG A 286 -12.85 2.71 7.48
CA ARG A 286 -13.39 1.55 8.19
C ARG A 286 -12.43 0.36 8.18
N LEU A 287 -11.70 0.14 7.08
CA LEU A 287 -10.68 -0.91 7.00
C LEU A 287 -9.50 -0.62 7.93
N ALA A 288 -8.96 0.59 7.87
CA ALA A 288 -7.87 1.03 8.75
C ALA A 288 -8.24 0.86 10.23
N ALA A 289 -9.45 1.26 10.63
CA ALA A 289 -9.93 1.12 11.99
C ALA A 289 -9.95 -0.34 12.47
N SER A 290 -10.28 -1.29 11.59
CA SER A 290 -10.27 -2.72 11.93
C SER A 290 -8.86 -3.27 12.17
N VAL A 291 -7.88 -2.82 11.38
CA VAL A 291 -6.45 -3.17 11.57
C VAL A 291 -5.92 -2.57 12.87
N ILE A 292 -6.29 -1.31 13.17
CA ILE A 292 -5.83 -0.61 14.37
C ILE A 292 -6.19 -1.36 15.68
N THR A 293 -7.28 -2.11 15.66
CA THR A 293 -7.76 -2.92 16.80
C THR A 293 -7.15 -4.32 16.86
N SER A 294 -6.34 -4.70 15.88
CA SER A 294 -5.74 -6.02 15.70
C SER A 294 -4.23 -6.00 16.00
N SER A 295 -3.61 -7.18 16.06
CA SER A 295 -2.14 -7.34 16.01
C SER A 295 -1.66 -7.80 14.63
N GLU A 296 -2.58 -7.95 13.67
CA GLU A 296 -2.28 -8.30 12.30
C GLU A 296 -2.10 -7.03 11.47
N ASN A 297 -1.21 -7.08 10.47
CA ASN A 297 -0.95 -5.96 9.56
C ASN A 297 -1.99 -5.83 8.42
N VAL A 298 -3.05 -6.64 8.45
CA VAL A 298 -4.09 -6.73 7.42
C VAL A 298 -5.46 -6.81 8.10
N CYS A 299 -6.48 -6.32 7.41
CA CYS A 299 -7.86 -6.28 7.88
C CYS A 299 -8.48 -7.69 7.98
N PRO A 300 -9.47 -7.90 8.85
CA PRO A 300 -10.25 -9.12 8.84
C PRO A 300 -11.08 -9.21 7.56
N ARG A 301 -11.73 -10.36 7.33
CA ARG A 301 -12.58 -10.52 6.16
C ARG A 301 -13.88 -9.74 6.28
N PHE A 302 -14.24 -9.07 5.18
CA PHE A 302 -15.50 -8.37 5.00
C PHE A 302 -16.15 -8.82 3.69
N ARG A 303 -17.47 -8.73 3.61
CA ARG A 303 -18.15 -8.90 2.33
C ARG A 303 -18.21 -7.59 1.55
N PRO A 304 -18.11 -7.59 0.21
CA PRO A 304 -18.21 -6.36 -0.60
C PRO A 304 -19.48 -5.56 -0.32
N GLU A 305 -20.61 -6.22 -0.06
CA GLU A 305 -21.90 -5.56 0.15
C GLU A 305 -21.93 -4.74 1.44
N GLU A 306 -21.08 -5.04 2.42
CA GLU A 306 -20.92 -4.23 3.63
C GLU A 306 -20.40 -2.81 3.35
N PHE A 307 -19.80 -2.61 2.18
CA PHE A 307 -19.31 -1.33 1.67
C PHE A 307 -20.13 -0.83 0.48
N GLY A 308 -21.24 -1.52 0.17
CA GLY A 308 -22.06 -1.27 -1.01
C GLY A 308 -21.33 -1.55 -2.32
N ILE A 309 -20.26 -2.35 -2.33
CA ILE A 309 -19.57 -2.76 -3.54
C ILE A 309 -20.35 -3.92 -4.17
N GLU A 310 -20.73 -3.77 -5.44
CA GLU A 310 -21.30 -4.84 -6.26
C GLU A 310 -20.19 -5.41 -7.15
N ALA A 311 -19.62 -6.56 -6.74
CA ALA A 311 -18.50 -7.24 -7.40
C ALA A 311 -18.95 -8.44 -8.23
#